data_AF-A0A368GL07-F1
#
_entry.id   AF-A0A368GL07-F1
#
_cell.length_a   1.000
_cell.length_b   1.000
_cell.length_c   1.000
_cell.angle_alpha   90.00
_cell.angle_beta   90.00
_cell.angle_gamma   90.00
#
_symmetry.space_group_name_H-M   'P 1'
#
loop_
_entity.id
_entity.type
_entity.pdbx_description
1 polymer ?
#
loop_
_entity_poly.entity_id
_entity_poly.type
_entity_poly.pdbx_seq_one_letter_code
_entity_poly.pdbx_strand_id
1 'polypeptide(L)'
;MRPFPPMRNADGLSNMYTDNLYSYSPRPSCSMGNNCGSKYLYCDRSHGQPRCASKIKPGGSCAGLSNGEDACYNGRCQGERCVAQSTQATPPPPIAPTKPVVVVQQTCFNEHECCSYWSGIGECPKNYIYMSEWCKASCRVCQPNYDLNNGK
;
A
#
# COMPACT_ATOMS: atom_id res chain seq x y z
N MET A 1 19.84 12.05 -8.50
CA MET A 1 19.57 10.76 -7.86
C MET A 1 20.70 9.81 -8.19
N ARG A 2 21.71 9.70 -7.31
CA ARG A 2 22.61 8.53 -7.39
C ARG A 2 21.86 7.31 -6.84
N PRO A 3 22.09 6.09 -7.35
CA PRO A 3 22.97 5.71 -8.45
C PRO A 3 22.27 5.71 -9.82
N PHE A 4 21.30 6.60 -10.05
CA PHE A 4 20.52 6.67 -11.30
C PHE A 4 20.92 7.83 -12.21
N PRO A 5 22.20 8.04 -12.60
CA PRO A 5 22.52 9.05 -13.61
C PRO A 5 21.88 8.66 -14.95
N PRO A 6 21.33 9.62 -15.73
CA PRO A 6 21.41 11.07 -15.56
C PRO A 6 20.27 11.70 -14.69
N MET A 7 19.44 10.90 -14.02
CA MET A 7 18.28 11.38 -13.28
C MET A 7 18.68 12.30 -12.12
N ARG A 8 18.03 13.46 -12.06
CA ARG A 8 18.13 14.46 -10.99
C ARG A 8 17.05 14.19 -9.96
N ASN A 9 17.15 14.85 -8.80
CA ASN A 9 16.14 14.71 -7.75
C ASN A 9 14.75 15.18 -8.19
N ALA A 10 14.68 16.14 -9.13
CA ALA A 10 13.43 16.55 -9.76
C ALA A 10 12.76 15.41 -10.56
N ASP A 11 13.54 14.53 -11.18
CA ASP A 11 13.00 13.47 -12.04
C ASP A 11 12.31 12.38 -11.22
N GLY A 12 12.78 12.08 -10.00
CA GLY A 12 12.06 11.17 -9.09
C GLY A 12 11.04 11.83 -8.16
N LEU A 13 10.89 13.17 -8.21
CA LEU A 13 9.72 13.88 -7.68
C LEU A 13 8.61 14.03 -8.74
N SER A 14 8.84 13.51 -9.94
CA SER A 14 7.85 13.51 -11.01
C SER A 14 6.72 12.52 -10.73
N ASN A 15 5.49 12.90 -11.10
CA ASN A 15 4.35 11.98 -11.11
C ASN A 15 4.48 10.88 -12.18
N MET A 16 5.55 10.86 -12.98
CA MET A 16 5.79 9.81 -13.97
C MET A 16 5.71 8.39 -13.39
N TYR A 17 6.14 8.18 -12.14
CA TYR A 17 5.99 6.88 -11.48
C TYR A 17 4.53 6.50 -11.27
N THR A 18 3.68 7.44 -10.79
CA THR A 18 2.25 7.18 -10.58
C THR A 18 1.48 7.09 -11.90
N ASP A 19 1.90 7.84 -12.92
CA ASP A 19 1.17 7.97 -14.18
C ASP A 19 1.47 6.83 -15.16
N ASN A 20 2.68 6.24 -15.10
CA ASN A 20 3.11 5.20 -16.06
C ASN A 20 3.18 3.80 -15.45
N LEU A 21 3.41 3.66 -14.14
CA LEU A 21 3.51 2.34 -13.52
C LEU A 21 2.18 1.85 -12.96
N TYR A 22 1.28 2.77 -12.59
CA TYR A 22 -0.02 2.43 -12.04
C TYR A 22 -1.12 2.77 -13.05
N SER A 23 -2.03 1.83 -13.24
CA SER A 23 -3.32 2.10 -13.84
C SER A 23 -4.39 1.91 -12.77
N TYR A 24 -5.31 2.86 -12.69
CA TYR A 24 -6.45 2.72 -11.80
C TYR A 24 -7.46 1.79 -12.46
N SER A 25 -8.07 0.89 -11.66
CA SER A 25 -9.24 0.15 -12.11
C SER A 25 -10.36 1.13 -12.48
N PRO A 26 -11.22 0.81 -13.47
CA PRO A 26 -12.40 1.62 -13.77
C PRO A 26 -13.18 1.95 -12.50
N ARG A 27 -13.66 3.19 -12.40
CA ARG A 27 -14.45 3.63 -11.24
C ARG A 27 -15.69 2.74 -11.12
N PRO A 28 -15.98 2.15 -9.94
CA PRO A 28 -17.12 1.27 -9.79
C PRO A 28 -18.42 2.01 -10.15
N SER A 29 -19.29 1.33 -10.90
CA SER A 29 -20.57 1.86 -11.34
C SER A 29 -21.72 1.11 -10.66
N CYS A 30 -22.86 1.77 -10.55
CA CYS A 30 -24.10 1.18 -10.01
C CYS A 30 -24.64 0.01 -10.85
N SER A 31 -24.08 -0.23 -12.05
CA SER A 31 -24.39 -1.41 -12.87
C SER A 31 -23.93 -2.71 -12.22
N MET A 32 -22.96 -2.66 -11.29
CA MET A 32 -22.49 -3.81 -10.50
C MET A 32 -23.39 -4.13 -9.29
N GLY A 33 -24.66 -3.70 -9.34
CA GLY A 33 -25.65 -3.90 -8.28
C GLY A 33 -25.63 -2.82 -7.19
N ASN A 34 -26.43 -3.03 -6.15
CA ASN A 34 -26.66 -2.04 -5.08
C ASN A 34 -25.41 -1.72 -4.26
N ASN A 35 -24.44 -2.64 -4.22
CA ASN A 35 -23.19 -2.49 -3.49
C ASN A 35 -21.99 -2.18 -4.39
N CYS A 36 -22.19 -1.86 -5.67
CA CYS A 36 -21.10 -1.43 -6.55
C CYS A 36 -19.90 -2.40 -6.61
N GLY A 37 -20.15 -3.70 -6.48
CA GLY A 37 -19.12 -4.75 -6.44
C GLY A 37 -18.30 -4.87 -5.14
N SER A 38 -18.61 -4.12 -4.07
CA SER A 38 -17.86 -4.17 -2.80
C SER A 38 -18.77 -4.04 -1.58
N LYS A 39 -18.48 -4.81 -0.51
CA LYS A 39 -19.25 -4.75 0.75
C LYS A 39 -19.19 -3.39 1.47
N TYR A 40 -18.27 -2.52 1.06
CA TYR A 40 -18.04 -1.20 1.65
C TYR A 40 -18.62 -0.07 0.80
N LEU A 41 -19.17 -0.38 -0.37
CA LEU A 41 -19.76 0.62 -1.25
C LEU A 41 -21.27 0.43 -1.32
N TYR A 42 -21.97 1.51 -1.64
CA TYR A 42 -23.38 1.50 -1.99
C TYR A 42 -23.60 2.38 -3.22
N CYS A 43 -24.70 2.13 -3.93
CA CYS A 43 -25.12 2.93 -5.05
C CYS A 43 -26.01 4.08 -4.56
N ASP A 44 -25.52 5.32 -4.64
CA ASP A 44 -26.28 6.53 -4.38
C ASP A 44 -27.12 6.87 -5.62
N ARG A 45 -28.45 6.87 -5.44
CA ARG A 45 -29.44 7.21 -6.48
C ARG A 45 -30.25 8.46 -6.13
N SER A 46 -30.06 9.00 -4.93
CA SER A 46 -30.84 10.12 -4.40
C SER A 46 -30.25 11.48 -4.77
N HIS A 47 -28.97 11.55 -5.17
CA HIS A 47 -28.26 12.81 -5.43
C HIS A 47 -27.93 13.05 -6.92
N GLY A 48 -28.79 12.58 -7.83
CA GLY A 48 -28.65 12.77 -9.27
C GLY A 48 -28.18 11.51 -10.00
N GLN A 49 -27.14 11.62 -10.82
CA GLN A 49 -26.67 10.47 -11.61
C GLN A 49 -26.18 9.33 -10.68
N PRO A 50 -26.54 8.06 -10.95
CA PRO A 50 -26.18 6.94 -10.10
C PRO A 50 -24.67 6.80 -9.94
N ARG A 51 -24.18 6.91 -8.71
CA ARG A 51 -22.75 6.88 -8.40
C ARG A 51 -22.47 6.00 -7.19
N CYS A 52 -21.33 5.34 -7.23
CA CYS A 52 -20.88 4.52 -6.10
C CYS A 52 -20.21 5.40 -5.05
N ALA A 53 -20.66 5.24 -3.80
CA ALA A 53 -20.15 5.94 -2.63
C ALA A 53 -19.80 4.94 -1.53
N SER A 54 -18.94 5.34 -0.60
CA SER A 54 -18.59 4.51 0.56
C SER A 54 -19.73 4.44 1.57
N LYS A 55 -20.02 3.25 2.09
CA LYS A 55 -21.00 3.06 3.16
C LYS A 55 -20.64 3.88 4.40
N ILE A 56 -21.68 4.33 5.09
CA ILE A 56 -21.67 5.18 6.26
C ILE A 56 -21.52 4.30 7.50
N LYS A 57 -20.56 4.65 8.36
CA LYS A 57 -20.36 3.95 9.65
C LYS A 57 -21.59 4.09 10.56
N PRO A 58 -21.80 3.17 11.52
CA PRO A 58 -22.79 3.37 12.57
C PRO A 58 -22.65 4.73 13.27
N GLY A 59 -23.77 5.42 13.48
CA GLY A 59 -23.86 6.79 14.01
C GLY A 59 -23.71 7.90 12.95
N GLY A 60 -23.29 7.60 11.73
CA GLY A 60 -23.20 8.56 10.64
C GLY A 60 -24.58 8.98 10.11
N SER A 61 -24.64 10.15 9.47
CA SER A 61 -25.87 10.67 8.87
C SER A 61 -26.16 9.95 7.55
N CYS A 62 -27.35 9.38 7.46
CA CYS A 62 -27.93 8.85 6.21
C CYS A 62 -29.10 9.73 5.72
N ALA A 63 -29.18 10.98 6.19
CA ALA A 63 -30.14 11.96 5.70
C ALA A 63 -29.96 12.21 4.19
N GLY A 64 -31.07 12.38 3.47
CA GLY A 64 -31.07 12.63 2.02
C GLY A 64 -31.05 11.39 1.14
N LEU A 65 -30.95 10.19 1.70
CA LEU A 65 -31.11 8.93 0.98
C LEU A 65 -32.59 8.50 1.02
N SER A 66 -33.29 8.69 -0.10
CA SER A 66 -34.75 8.52 -0.20
C SER A 66 -35.16 7.27 -0.99
N ASN A 67 -34.23 6.64 -1.71
CA ASN A 67 -34.52 5.50 -2.58
C ASN A 67 -34.23 4.14 -1.93
N GLY A 68 -34.17 4.10 -0.60
CA GLY A 68 -33.90 2.88 0.15
C GLY A 68 -32.49 2.34 -0.07
N GLU A 69 -31.51 3.22 -0.29
CA GLU A 69 -30.12 2.82 -0.47
C GLU A 69 -29.55 2.09 0.75
N ASP A 70 -28.81 1.01 0.51
CA ASP A 70 -28.06 0.27 1.53
C ASP A 70 -26.78 1.04 1.91
N ALA A 71 -26.93 2.27 2.39
CA ALA A 71 -25.79 3.15 2.65
C ALA A 71 -25.12 2.86 3.99
N CYS A 72 -25.79 2.20 4.93
CA CYS A 72 -25.24 1.95 6.26
C CYS A 72 -24.38 0.68 6.29
N TYR A 73 -23.19 0.77 6.88
CA TYR A 73 -22.32 -0.39 7.06
C TYR A 73 -22.82 -1.27 8.21
N ASN A 74 -23.19 -2.52 7.91
CA ASN A 74 -23.77 -3.50 8.86
C ASN A 74 -24.93 -2.91 9.69
N GLY A 75 -25.82 -2.15 9.03
CA GLY A 75 -26.87 -1.43 9.72
C GLY A 75 -27.95 -0.94 8.77
N ARG A 76 -28.93 -0.25 9.35
CA ARG A 76 -30.02 0.38 8.59
C ARG A 76 -30.09 1.87 8.89
N CYS A 77 -30.55 2.65 7.92
CA CYS A 77 -30.88 4.04 8.15
C CYS A 77 -32.17 4.11 8.97
N GLN A 78 -32.10 4.61 10.20
CA GLN A 78 -33.25 4.77 11.10
C GLN A 78 -33.14 6.13 11.79
N GLY A 79 -34.12 7.01 11.53
CA GLY A 79 -34.12 8.37 12.06
C GLY A 79 -32.92 9.20 11.58
N GLU A 80 -32.68 9.22 10.27
CA GLU A 80 -31.57 9.94 9.60
C GLU A 80 -30.16 9.53 10.02
N ARG A 81 -30.02 8.50 10.85
CA ARG A 81 -28.73 7.95 11.25
C ARG A 81 -28.62 6.47 10.96
N CYS A 82 -27.40 6.05 10.64
CA CYS A 82 -27.07 4.65 10.52
C CYS A 82 -27.03 3.99 11.89
N VAL A 83 -27.93 3.05 12.14
CA VAL A 83 -27.94 2.26 13.36
C VAL A 83 -27.35 0.89 13.04
N ALA A 84 -26.33 0.47 13.79
CA ALA A 84 -25.77 -0.87 13.65
C ALA A 84 -26.88 -1.91 13.92
N GLN A 85 -27.09 -2.82 12.97
CA GLN A 85 -27.83 -4.02 13.30
C GLN A 85 -26.88 -4.92 14.08
N SER A 86 -27.35 -5.45 15.20
CA SER A 86 -26.67 -6.50 15.94
C SER A 86 -26.63 -7.74 15.05
N THR A 87 -25.64 -7.83 14.16
CA THR A 87 -25.19 -9.15 13.73
C THR A 87 -24.69 -9.80 15.00
N GLN A 88 -25.38 -10.84 15.46
CA GLN A 88 -24.80 -11.77 16.42
C GLN A 88 -23.42 -12.10 15.86
N ALA A 89 -22.38 -11.62 16.52
CA ALA A 89 -21.02 -11.88 16.14
C ALA A 89 -20.80 -13.37 16.35
N THR A 90 -21.04 -14.16 15.31
CA THR A 90 -20.51 -15.52 15.29
C THR A 90 -19.01 -15.34 15.48
N PRO A 91 -18.41 -15.98 16.50
CA PRO A 91 -16.98 -15.85 16.73
C PRO A 91 -16.27 -16.14 15.40
N PRO A 92 -15.31 -15.27 15.00
CA PRO A 92 -14.57 -15.51 13.78
C PRO A 92 -14.03 -16.94 13.82
N PRO A 93 -14.14 -17.72 12.72
CA PRO A 93 -13.55 -19.05 12.68
C PRO A 93 -12.07 -18.92 13.09
N PRO A 94 -11.56 -19.83 13.93
CA PRO A 94 -10.19 -19.75 14.42
C PRO A 94 -9.26 -19.73 13.21
N ILE A 95 -8.62 -18.57 13.00
CA ILE A 95 -7.59 -18.41 11.98
C ILE A 95 -6.42 -19.26 12.47
N ALA A 96 -6.22 -20.42 11.86
CA ALA A 96 -5.03 -21.22 12.10
C ALA A 96 -3.80 -20.39 11.69
N PRO A 97 -2.81 -20.20 12.58
CA PRO A 97 -1.60 -19.48 12.23
C PRO A 97 -0.85 -20.29 11.17
N THR A 98 -0.92 -19.83 9.93
CA THR A 98 0.01 -20.28 8.89
C THR A 98 1.39 -19.78 9.28
N LYS A 99 2.25 -20.72 9.65
CA LYS A 99 3.66 -20.51 9.96
C LYS A 99 4.25 -19.62 8.85
N PRO A 100 4.75 -18.41 9.15
CA PRO A 100 5.34 -17.57 8.12
C PRO A 100 6.56 -18.31 7.57
N VAL A 101 6.50 -18.68 6.30
CA VAL A 101 7.68 -19.10 5.55
C VAL A 101 8.49 -17.83 5.35
N VAL A 102 9.46 -17.61 6.25
CA VAL A 102 10.44 -16.54 6.10
C VAL A 102 11.34 -16.93 4.93
N VAL A 103 10.95 -16.51 3.73
CA VAL A 103 11.83 -16.59 2.57
C VAL A 103 12.89 -15.52 2.77
N VAL A 104 14.04 -15.93 3.32
CA VAL A 104 15.21 -15.06 3.42
C VAL A 104 15.78 -14.90 2.01
N GLN A 105 15.23 -13.97 1.23
CA GLN A 105 15.93 -13.49 0.05
C GLN A 105 17.14 -12.69 0.55
N GLN A 106 18.31 -13.32 0.59
CA GLN A 106 19.59 -12.62 0.81
C GLN A 106 19.88 -11.78 -0.43
N THR A 107 19.26 -10.61 -0.52
CA THR A 107 19.55 -9.63 -1.54
C THR A 107 20.89 -8.98 -1.21
N CYS A 108 21.96 -9.40 -1.90
CA CYS A 108 23.30 -8.87 -1.69
C CYS A 108 23.45 -7.52 -2.38
N PHE A 109 23.20 -6.42 -1.65
CA PHE A 109 23.42 -5.07 -2.13
C PHE A 109 23.90 -4.12 -1.03
N ASN A 110 24.35 -2.93 -1.44
CA ASN A 110 24.67 -1.83 -0.53
C ASN A 110 23.41 -0.98 -0.31
N GLU A 111 23.03 -0.78 0.94
CA GLU A 111 21.87 0.00 1.35
C GLU A 111 22.18 1.51 1.39
N HIS A 112 23.46 1.89 1.35
CA HIS A 112 23.89 3.29 1.35
C HIS A 112 24.73 3.65 0.12
N GLU A 113 24.48 4.82 -0.48
CA GLU A 113 25.19 5.29 -1.68
C GLU A 113 26.71 5.45 -1.46
N CYS A 114 27.10 5.83 -0.24
CA CYS A 114 28.49 6.03 0.14
C CYS A 114 29.27 4.75 0.46
N CYS A 115 28.66 3.56 0.40
CA CYS A 115 29.33 2.31 0.74
C CYS A 115 30.61 2.06 -0.07
N SER A 116 30.63 2.46 -1.35
CA SER A 116 31.84 2.39 -2.20
C SER A 116 32.96 3.28 -1.64
N TYR A 117 32.67 4.54 -1.36
CA TYR A 117 33.62 5.50 -0.78
C TYR A 117 34.14 5.05 0.59
N TRP A 118 33.24 4.68 1.50
CA TRP A 118 33.57 4.22 2.86
C TRP A 118 34.42 2.95 2.85
N SER A 119 34.09 1.98 1.97
CA SER A 119 34.93 0.80 1.81
C SER A 119 36.34 1.14 1.30
N GLY A 120 36.46 2.11 0.39
CA GLY A 120 37.73 2.58 -0.16
C GLY A 120 38.62 3.30 0.85
N ILE A 121 38.05 4.00 1.83
CA ILE A 121 38.81 4.64 2.93
C ILE A 121 39.03 3.71 4.15
N GLY A 122 38.62 2.43 4.05
CA GLY A 122 38.88 1.42 5.06
C GLY A 122 37.89 1.38 6.24
N GLU A 123 36.62 1.74 6.02
CA GLU A 123 35.58 1.66 7.05
C GLU A 123 35.13 0.24 7.38
N CYS A 124 35.29 -0.72 6.46
CA CYS A 124 34.83 -2.11 6.67
C CYS A 124 35.36 -2.76 7.96
N PRO A 125 36.68 -2.69 8.28
CA PRO A 125 37.18 -3.19 9.57
C PRO A 125 36.97 -2.20 10.73
N LYS A 126 36.95 -0.89 10.47
CA LYS A 126 36.84 0.14 11.53
C LYS A 126 35.43 0.21 12.12
N ASN A 127 34.42 0.12 11.26
CA ASN A 127 33.00 0.23 11.59
C ASN A 127 32.25 -1.03 11.12
N TYR A 128 32.76 -2.19 11.51
CA TYR A 128 32.30 -3.49 11.03
C TYR A 128 30.79 -3.70 11.18
N ILE A 129 30.19 -3.35 12.33
CA ILE A 129 28.76 -3.55 12.57
C ILE A 129 27.93 -2.79 11.52
N TYR A 130 28.18 -1.49 11.38
CA TYR A 130 27.48 -0.66 10.42
C TYR A 130 27.73 -1.13 8.97
N MET A 131 28.99 -1.37 8.64
CA MET A 131 29.38 -1.72 7.27
C MET A 131 28.90 -3.12 6.86
N SER A 132 28.82 -4.08 7.79
CA SER A 132 28.30 -5.43 7.53
C SER A 132 26.78 -5.47 7.45
N GLU A 133 26.08 -4.49 8.01
CA GLU A 133 24.63 -4.38 7.92
C GLU A 133 24.18 -3.54 6.72
N TRP A 134 24.86 -2.44 6.41
CA TRP A 134 24.42 -1.49 5.37
C TRP A 134 25.25 -1.56 4.09
N CYS A 135 26.50 -2.05 4.16
CA CYS A 135 27.45 -2.06 3.05
C CYS A 135 27.94 -3.48 2.70
N LYS A 136 27.04 -4.47 2.76
CA LYS A 136 27.31 -5.90 2.63
C LYS A 136 28.13 -6.23 1.38
N ALA A 137 27.77 -5.66 0.25
CA ALA A 137 28.42 -5.93 -1.03
C ALA A 137 29.81 -5.24 -1.11
N SER A 138 29.92 -3.97 -0.72
CA SER A 138 31.19 -3.22 -0.72
C SER A 138 32.22 -3.79 0.26
N CYS A 139 31.78 -4.30 1.41
CA CYS A 139 32.65 -4.93 2.40
C CYS A 139 32.81 -6.44 2.22
N ARG A 140 32.31 -7.00 1.10
CA ARG A 140 32.44 -8.41 0.74
C ARG A 140 31.88 -9.38 1.80
N VAL A 141 30.85 -8.95 2.53
CA VAL A 141 30.07 -9.81 3.43
C VAL A 141 29.21 -10.78 2.61
N CYS A 142 28.82 -10.38 1.40
CA CYS A 142 28.15 -11.21 0.42
C CYS A 142 28.70 -10.92 -0.99
N GLN A 143 28.36 -11.77 -1.96
CA GLN A 143 28.77 -11.62 -3.35
C GLN A 143 27.56 -11.21 -4.22
N PRO A 144 27.54 -9.98 -4.78
CA PRO A 144 26.47 -9.55 -5.68
C PRO A 144 26.63 -10.20 -7.06
N ASN A 145 25.53 -10.34 -7.79
CA ASN A 145 25.51 -10.80 -9.18
C ASN A 145 25.56 -9.66 -10.20
N TYR A 146 26.00 -8.47 -9.78
CA TYR A 146 26.10 -7.26 -10.59
C TYR A 146 27.42 -6.53 -10.27
N ASP A 147 27.88 -5.66 -11.18
CA ASP A 147 29.15 -4.94 -11.03
C ASP A 147 29.01 -3.75 -10.04
N LEU A 148 29.79 -3.77 -8.97
CA LEU A 148 29.84 -2.71 -7.95
C LEU A 148 30.58 -1.45 -8.41
N ASN A 149 31.31 -1.50 -9.53
CA ASN A 149 32.14 -0.40 -10.01
C ASN A 149 31.47 0.47 -11.08
N ASN A 150 30.25 0.13 -11.50
CA ASN A 150 29.61 0.73 -12.68
C ASN A 150 28.93 2.10 -12.42
N GLY A 151 29.42 2.85 -11.42
CA GLY A 151 28.86 4.12 -10.96
C GLY A 151 29.85 5.28 -11.00
N LYS A 152 30.78 5.29 -11.97
CA LYS A 152 31.62 6.46 -12.27
C LYS A 152 30.92 7.40 -13.25
#